data_AF-G2ZFM2-F1
#
_entry.id   AF-G2ZFM2-F1
#
_cell.length_a   1.000
_cell.length_b   1.000
_cell.length_c   1.000
_cell.angle_alpha   90.00
_cell.angle_beta   90.00
_cell.angle_gamma   90.00
#
_symmetry.space_group_name_H-M   'P 1'
#
loop_
_entity.id
_entity.type
_entity.pdbx_description
1 polymer ?
#
loop_
_entity_poly.entity_id
_entity_poly.type
_entity_poly.pdbx_seq_one_letter_code
_entity_poly.pdbx_strand_id
1 'polypeptide(L)'
;MLDKNLYNSLKLNNYQLPPNVKEADKIINTFLLCLSSTDCELRDKVAYNIFSEWLLTKDNLSYEQKKTIYYYALNEKNLFYKIKSKESDAIFQRSFLTLIIALLLSNNKVHHFLTDKEVQTTYTSLTKLLTIEKDTRSFVKGKGWAHCIAHTADALDELVYQISIRNKEVKIIMNAITSFYKGNKVMLTGEEDERLSTIIITALSLQKLTYTEVKKWLISFSENIPIINPEIPVINIKQFTQTLLIKLAILGYDIKFKDFPLLTRYL
;
A
#
# COMPACT_ATOMS: atom_id res chain seq x y z
N MET A 1 -4.55 24.09 -17.49
CA MET A 1 -5.78 23.61 -16.83
C MET A 1 -6.00 22.18 -17.25
N LEU A 2 -5.95 21.24 -16.31
CA LEU A 2 -6.34 19.87 -16.59
C LEU A 2 -7.85 19.85 -16.77
N ASP A 3 -8.30 19.24 -17.87
CA ASP A 3 -9.62 19.47 -18.40
C ASP A 3 -10.67 18.75 -17.54
N LYS A 4 -11.30 19.46 -16.59
CA LYS A 4 -12.49 18.95 -15.87
C LYS A 4 -13.55 18.44 -16.86
N ASN A 5 -13.55 18.94 -18.10
CA ASN A 5 -14.43 18.44 -19.15
C ASN A 5 -14.10 17.00 -19.56
N LEU A 6 -12.83 16.56 -19.53
CA LEU A 6 -12.45 15.17 -19.83
C LEU A 6 -12.96 14.20 -18.77
N TYR A 7 -12.79 14.53 -17.48
CA TYR A 7 -13.35 13.70 -16.40
C TYR A 7 -14.88 13.61 -16.48
N ASN A 8 -15.54 14.76 -16.62
CA ASN A 8 -17.00 14.80 -16.73
C ASN A 8 -17.49 14.05 -17.96
N SER A 9 -16.80 14.15 -19.09
CA SER A 9 -17.09 13.39 -20.32
C SER A 9 -16.98 11.88 -20.08
N LEU A 10 -15.90 11.41 -19.46
CA LEU A 10 -15.76 10.00 -19.10
C LEU A 10 -16.88 9.56 -18.16
N LYS A 11 -17.21 10.34 -17.13
CA LYS A 11 -18.29 10.02 -16.19
C LYS A 11 -19.65 9.93 -16.90
N LEU A 12 -19.97 10.88 -17.78
CA LEU A 12 -21.20 10.88 -18.57
C LEU A 12 -21.27 9.69 -19.52
N ASN A 13 -20.13 9.26 -20.08
CA ASN A 13 -20.03 8.08 -20.94
C ASN A 13 -19.71 6.80 -20.15
N ASN A 14 -20.07 6.74 -18.86
CA ASN A 14 -19.91 5.55 -18.01
C ASN A 14 -18.49 4.96 -18.00
N TYR A 15 -17.49 5.84 -18.01
CA TYR A 15 -16.05 5.55 -17.98
C TYR A 15 -15.53 4.75 -19.19
N GLN A 16 -16.25 4.76 -20.31
CA GLN A 16 -15.79 4.12 -21.53
C GLN A 16 -14.66 4.90 -22.20
N LEU A 17 -13.59 4.19 -22.56
CA LEU A 17 -12.51 4.72 -23.37
C LEU A 17 -12.94 4.84 -24.84
N PRO A 18 -12.41 5.83 -25.59
CA PRO A 18 -12.70 5.93 -27.01
C PRO A 18 -12.16 4.70 -27.77
N PRO A 19 -12.80 4.29 -28.88
CA PRO A 19 -12.38 3.12 -29.65
C PRO A 19 -11.00 3.31 -30.33
N ASN A 20 -10.57 4.56 -30.51
CA ASN A 20 -9.24 4.85 -31.01
C ASN A 20 -8.19 4.60 -29.92
N VAL A 21 -7.38 3.55 -30.10
CA VAL A 21 -6.35 3.13 -29.12
C VAL A 21 -5.38 4.25 -28.76
N LYS A 22 -4.90 5.03 -29.74
CA LYS A 22 -3.95 6.13 -29.47
C LYS A 22 -4.58 7.23 -28.61
N GLU A 23 -5.86 7.50 -28.82
CA GLU A 23 -6.60 8.47 -28.02
C GLU A 23 -6.84 7.94 -26.60
N ALA A 24 -7.25 6.67 -26.47
CA ALA A 24 -7.42 6.01 -25.19
C ALA A 24 -6.13 6.02 -24.36
N ASP A 25 -4.99 5.69 -24.98
CA ASP A 25 -3.69 5.67 -24.30
C ASP A 25 -3.24 7.08 -23.88
N LYS A 26 -3.55 8.10 -24.68
CA LYS A 26 -3.31 9.50 -24.30
C LYS A 26 -4.12 9.91 -23.07
N ILE A 27 -5.38 9.46 -22.99
CA ILE A 27 -6.25 9.70 -21.84
C ILE A 27 -5.69 9.00 -20.60
N ILE A 28 -5.30 7.72 -20.69
CA ILE A 28 -4.67 6.97 -19.59
C ILE A 28 -3.41 7.69 -19.09
N ASN A 29 -2.52 8.08 -20.00
CA ASN A 29 -1.30 8.81 -19.65
C ASN A 29 -1.58 10.16 -18.99
N THR A 30 -2.64 10.85 -19.40
CA THR A 30 -3.06 12.10 -18.77
C THR A 30 -3.43 11.88 -17.31
N PHE A 31 -4.22 10.84 -17.00
CA PHE A 31 -4.59 10.55 -15.61
C PHE A 31 -3.45 9.96 -14.79
N LEU A 32 -2.51 9.22 -15.39
CA LEU A 32 -1.28 8.79 -14.71
C LEU A 32 -0.49 9.99 -14.18
N LEU A 33 -0.35 11.06 -14.97
CA LEU A 33 0.32 12.29 -14.53
C LEU A 33 -0.44 12.99 -13.40
N CYS A 34 -1.77 12.96 -13.44
CA CYS A 34 -2.63 13.56 -12.40
C CYS A 34 -2.45 12.94 -11.02
N LEU A 35 -2.02 11.67 -10.93
CA LEU A 35 -1.76 10.99 -9.66
C LEU A 35 -0.65 11.65 -8.83
N SER A 36 0.22 12.44 -9.46
CA SER A 36 1.28 13.20 -8.80
C SER A 36 0.88 14.62 -8.38
N SER A 37 -0.36 15.04 -8.67
CA SER A 37 -0.84 16.39 -8.40
C SER A 37 -0.89 16.71 -6.91
N THR A 38 -0.56 17.95 -6.55
CA THR A 38 -0.79 18.49 -5.20
C THR A 38 -2.25 18.87 -4.96
N ASP A 39 -3.05 19.00 -6.02
CA ASP A 39 -4.50 19.16 -5.95
C ASP A 39 -5.16 17.80 -5.67
N CYS A 40 -5.70 17.63 -4.46
CA CYS A 40 -6.37 16.41 -4.01
C CYS A 40 -7.67 16.12 -4.75
N GLU A 41 -8.38 17.12 -5.28
CA GLU A 41 -9.58 16.87 -6.07
C GLU A 41 -9.20 16.16 -7.37
N LEU A 42 -8.16 16.67 -8.04
CA LEU A 42 -7.65 16.07 -9.26
C LEU A 42 -7.04 14.68 -9.02
N ARG A 43 -6.28 14.52 -7.93
CA ARG A 43 -5.56 13.28 -7.62
C ARG A 43 -6.48 12.18 -7.08
N ASP A 44 -7.23 12.48 -6.02
CA ASP A 44 -7.98 11.49 -5.23
C ASP A 44 -9.37 11.25 -5.84
N LYS A 45 -10.11 12.33 -6.15
CA LYS A 45 -11.51 12.25 -6.59
C LYS A 45 -11.65 11.99 -8.08
N VAL A 46 -10.68 12.44 -8.88
CA VAL A 46 -10.70 12.30 -10.34
C VAL A 46 -9.81 11.16 -10.80
N ALA A 47 -8.49 11.30 -10.72
CA ALA A 47 -7.56 10.37 -11.35
C ALA A 47 -7.64 8.97 -10.74
N TYR A 48 -7.54 8.86 -9.42
CA TYR A 48 -7.65 7.57 -8.74
C TYR A 48 -9.03 6.91 -8.95
N ASN A 49 -10.12 7.69 -8.86
CA ASN A 49 -11.47 7.17 -9.11
C ASN A 49 -11.62 6.59 -10.52
N ILE A 50 -11.08 7.26 -11.55
CA ILE A 50 -11.10 6.74 -12.92
C ILE A 50 -10.35 5.41 -13.02
N PHE A 51 -9.15 5.29 -12.42
CA PHE A 51 -8.43 4.02 -12.44
C PHE A 51 -9.18 2.92 -11.67
N SER A 52 -9.84 3.25 -10.57
CA SER A 52 -10.69 2.32 -9.83
C SER A 52 -11.86 1.82 -10.70
N GLU A 53 -12.53 2.73 -11.42
CA GLU A 53 -13.58 2.35 -12.36
C GLU A 53 -13.05 1.47 -13.49
N TRP A 54 -11.93 1.84 -14.11
CA TRP A 54 -11.34 1.09 -15.22
C TRP A 54 -10.79 -0.29 -14.84
N LEU A 55 -10.24 -0.44 -13.64
CA LEU A 55 -9.60 -1.70 -13.20
C LEU A 55 -10.54 -2.60 -12.39
N LEU A 56 -11.54 -2.06 -11.69
CA LEU A 56 -12.37 -2.86 -10.78
C LEU A 56 -13.85 -2.88 -11.17
N THR A 57 -14.45 -1.73 -11.47
CA THR A 57 -15.91 -1.65 -11.70
C THR A 57 -16.29 -2.00 -13.14
N LYS A 58 -15.62 -1.39 -14.11
CA LYS A 58 -15.88 -1.55 -15.55
C LYS A 58 -15.01 -2.61 -16.19
N ASP A 59 -13.81 -2.81 -15.65
CA ASP A 59 -12.78 -3.71 -16.16
C ASP A 59 -12.62 -3.61 -17.70
N ASN A 60 -12.54 -2.38 -18.21
CA ASN A 60 -12.61 -2.09 -19.64
C ASN A 60 -11.26 -1.69 -20.26
N LEU A 61 -10.15 -1.98 -19.57
CA LEU A 61 -8.80 -1.82 -20.09
C LEU A 61 -8.35 -3.06 -20.85
N SER A 62 -7.69 -2.85 -21.99
CA SER A 62 -7.03 -3.95 -22.69
C SER A 62 -5.82 -4.48 -21.89
N TYR A 63 -5.36 -5.69 -22.22
CA TYR A 63 -4.13 -6.25 -21.66
C TYR A 63 -2.95 -5.27 -21.79
N GLU A 64 -2.72 -4.72 -22.99
CA GLU A 64 -1.62 -3.79 -23.25
C GLU A 64 -1.72 -2.47 -22.44
N GLN A 65 -2.95 -1.99 -22.20
CA GLN A 65 -3.18 -0.82 -21.35
C GLN A 65 -2.88 -1.13 -19.88
N LYS A 66 -3.31 -2.29 -19.38
CA LYS A 66 -2.96 -2.76 -18.02
C LYS A 66 -1.44 -2.90 -17.87
N LYS A 67 -0.74 -3.45 -18.89
CA LYS A 67 0.73 -3.54 -18.93
C LYS A 67 1.40 -2.18 -18.92
N THR A 68 0.89 -1.22 -19.69
CA THR A 68 1.42 0.15 -19.74
C THR A 68 1.34 0.84 -18.38
N ILE A 69 0.18 0.77 -17.72
CA ILE A 69 -0.03 1.33 -16.37
C ILE A 69 0.90 0.64 -15.37
N TYR A 70 1.00 -0.69 -15.42
CA TYR A 70 1.89 -1.48 -14.57
C TYR A 70 3.35 -1.03 -14.70
N TYR A 71 3.90 -0.98 -15.91
CA TYR A 71 5.29 -0.59 -16.12
C TYR A 71 5.56 0.87 -15.74
N TYR A 72 4.58 1.77 -15.92
CA TYR A 72 4.70 3.15 -15.46
C TYR A 72 4.76 3.24 -13.94
N ALA A 73 3.85 2.54 -13.23
CA ALA A 73 3.77 2.56 -11.78
C ALA A 73 4.98 1.89 -11.10
N LEU A 74 5.48 0.77 -11.66
CA LEU A 74 6.64 0.04 -11.11
C LEU A 74 7.99 0.61 -11.54
N ASN A 75 8.04 1.56 -12.48
CA ASN A 75 9.29 2.15 -12.91
C ASN A 75 10.05 2.75 -11.71
N GLU A 76 11.29 2.36 -11.48
CA GLU A 76 12.05 2.82 -10.31
C GLU A 76 12.19 4.36 -10.25
N LYS A 77 12.29 5.04 -11.40
CA LYS A 77 12.35 6.50 -11.46
C LYS A 77 11.03 7.16 -11.05
N ASN A 78 9.92 6.44 -11.15
CA ASN A 78 8.59 6.91 -10.78
C ASN A 78 8.23 6.50 -9.34
N LEU A 79 8.32 5.22 -9.00
CA LEU A 79 7.95 4.67 -7.69
C LEU A 79 8.85 5.18 -6.56
N PHE A 80 10.14 5.41 -6.84
CA PHE A 80 11.11 5.96 -5.89
C PHE A 80 11.46 7.43 -6.17
N TYR A 81 10.60 8.13 -6.91
CA TYR A 81 10.85 9.52 -7.32
C TYR A 81 11.13 10.41 -6.11
N LYS A 82 12.33 10.99 -6.09
CA LYS A 82 12.83 11.87 -5.02
C LYS A 82 12.63 11.32 -3.60
N ILE A 83 12.73 10.00 -3.40
CA ILE A 83 12.48 9.37 -2.10
C ILE A 83 13.42 9.83 -0.97
N LYS A 84 14.60 10.35 -1.32
CA LYS A 84 15.56 10.91 -0.36
C LYS A 84 15.28 12.38 0.01
N SER A 85 14.37 13.04 -0.71
CA SER A 85 14.02 14.45 -0.47
C SER A 85 13.04 14.54 0.70
N LYS A 86 13.42 15.27 1.74
CA LYS A 86 12.56 15.49 2.91
C LYS A 86 11.34 16.34 2.53
N GLU A 87 10.17 15.92 3.01
CA GLU A 87 8.88 16.64 2.94
C GLU A 87 8.47 17.15 1.55
N SER A 88 8.98 16.52 0.49
CA SER A 88 8.69 16.90 -0.89
C SER A 88 7.29 16.48 -1.33
N ASP A 89 6.67 17.24 -2.23
CA ASP A 89 5.41 16.86 -2.90
C ASP A 89 5.55 15.60 -3.77
N ALA A 90 6.78 15.13 -4.00
CA ALA A 90 7.04 13.84 -4.63
C ALA A 90 6.40 12.65 -3.90
N ILE A 91 6.03 12.79 -2.61
CA ILE A 91 5.29 11.75 -1.88
C ILE A 91 3.98 11.37 -2.58
N PHE A 92 3.25 12.33 -3.16
CA PHE A 92 1.96 12.06 -3.78
C PHE A 92 2.10 11.10 -4.96
N GLN A 93 3.14 11.26 -5.78
CA GLN A 93 3.44 10.34 -6.87
C GLN A 93 3.74 8.93 -6.34
N ARG A 94 4.68 8.80 -5.40
CA ARG A 94 5.05 7.47 -4.87
C ARG A 94 3.86 6.75 -4.25
N SER A 95 3.09 7.49 -3.47
CA SER A 95 1.91 7.01 -2.78
C SER A 95 0.80 6.56 -3.74
N PHE A 96 0.40 7.41 -4.68
CA PHE A 96 -0.71 7.08 -5.57
C PHE A 96 -0.33 6.07 -6.64
N LEU A 97 0.92 6.03 -7.10
CA LEU A 97 1.38 4.92 -7.94
C LEU A 97 1.34 3.60 -7.16
N THR A 98 1.69 3.61 -5.87
CA THR A 98 1.56 2.41 -5.02
C THR A 98 0.10 1.99 -4.86
N LEU A 99 -0.82 2.93 -4.74
CA LEU A 99 -2.25 2.63 -4.71
C LEU A 99 -2.77 2.08 -6.05
N ILE A 100 -2.26 2.54 -7.19
CA ILE A 100 -2.53 1.93 -8.50
C ILE A 100 -1.99 0.49 -8.58
N ILE A 101 -0.83 0.20 -7.99
CA ILE A 101 -0.30 -1.16 -7.90
C ILE A 101 -1.29 -2.07 -7.15
N ALA A 102 -1.91 -1.59 -6.06
CA ALA A 102 -2.95 -2.36 -5.37
C ALA A 102 -4.14 -2.69 -6.29
N LEU A 103 -4.64 -1.72 -7.08
CA LEU A 103 -5.71 -1.96 -8.05
C LEU A 103 -5.32 -2.99 -9.13
N LEU A 104 -4.09 -2.89 -9.65
CA LEU A 104 -3.56 -3.83 -10.65
C LEU A 104 -3.42 -5.25 -10.08
N LEU A 105 -2.92 -5.38 -8.85
CA LEU A 105 -2.80 -6.67 -8.17
C LEU A 105 -4.18 -7.27 -7.91
N SER A 106 -5.15 -6.45 -7.50
CA SER A 106 -6.53 -6.88 -7.31
C SER A 106 -7.14 -7.39 -8.62
N ASN A 107 -7.00 -6.64 -9.71
CA ASN A 107 -7.42 -7.07 -11.06
C ASN A 107 -6.68 -8.35 -11.50
N ASN A 108 -5.39 -8.48 -11.18
CA ASN A 108 -4.60 -9.66 -11.51
C ASN A 108 -5.09 -10.95 -10.83
N LYS A 109 -5.76 -10.85 -9.67
CA LYS A 109 -6.39 -12.02 -9.02
C LYS A 109 -7.44 -12.68 -9.90
N VAL A 110 -8.10 -11.88 -10.75
CA VAL A 110 -9.19 -12.33 -11.63
C VAL A 110 -8.68 -12.67 -13.04
N HIS A 111 -7.80 -11.82 -13.60
CA HIS A 111 -7.41 -11.92 -15.02
C HIS A 111 -6.05 -12.55 -15.27
N HIS A 112 -5.22 -12.73 -14.24
CA HIS A 112 -3.89 -13.33 -14.35
C HIS A 112 -3.02 -12.73 -15.48
N PHE A 113 -3.08 -11.41 -15.67
CA PHE A 113 -2.37 -10.71 -16.75
C PHE A 113 -0.90 -10.40 -16.42
N LEU A 114 -0.48 -10.51 -15.15
CA LEU A 114 0.91 -10.38 -14.73
C LEU A 114 1.57 -11.76 -14.67
N THR A 115 2.79 -11.84 -15.18
CA THR A 115 3.63 -13.04 -15.04
C THR A 115 4.14 -13.18 -13.61
N ASP A 116 4.54 -14.40 -13.21
CA ASP A 116 5.16 -14.63 -11.90
C ASP A 116 6.39 -13.76 -11.66
N LYS A 117 7.21 -13.53 -12.70
CA LYS A 117 8.38 -12.64 -12.63
C LYS A 117 7.97 -11.20 -12.30
N GLU A 118 6.85 -10.74 -12.82
CA GLU A 118 6.34 -9.38 -12.60
C GLU A 118 5.72 -9.24 -11.21
N VAL A 119 5.00 -10.25 -10.74
CA VAL A 119 4.55 -10.30 -9.35
C VAL A 119 5.75 -10.29 -8.40
N GLN A 120 6.81 -11.06 -8.68
CA GLN A 120 8.05 -11.08 -7.86
C GLN A 120 8.82 -9.74 -7.91
N THR A 121 8.81 -9.06 -9.06
CA THR A 121 9.36 -7.71 -9.20
C THR A 121 8.56 -6.72 -8.35
N THR A 122 7.24 -6.83 -8.37
CA THR A 122 6.33 -6.01 -7.56
C THR A 122 6.56 -6.21 -6.07
N TYR A 123 6.65 -7.47 -5.63
CA TYR A 123 7.02 -7.85 -4.28
C TYR A 123 8.31 -7.18 -3.81
N THR A 124 9.37 -7.26 -4.63
CA THR A 124 10.67 -6.68 -4.29
C THR A 124 10.58 -5.16 -4.17
N SER A 125 9.89 -4.50 -5.09
CA SER A 125 9.73 -3.04 -5.10
C SER A 125 8.89 -2.52 -3.93
N LEU A 126 7.75 -3.15 -3.61
CA LEU A 126 6.90 -2.75 -2.49
C LEU A 126 7.57 -2.97 -1.14
N THR A 127 8.24 -4.11 -0.96
CA THR A 127 9.00 -4.41 0.27
C THR A 127 10.16 -3.42 0.47
N LYS A 128 10.86 -3.08 -0.62
CA LYS A 128 11.88 -2.03 -0.63
C LYS A 128 11.27 -0.68 -0.25
N LEU A 129 10.15 -0.29 -0.85
CA LEU A 129 9.46 0.98 -0.57
C LEU A 129 9.12 1.12 0.92
N LEU A 130 8.48 0.11 1.53
CA LEU A 130 8.15 0.10 2.96
C LEU A 130 9.40 0.31 3.85
N THR A 131 10.54 -0.22 3.43
CA THR A 131 11.78 -0.15 4.21
C THR A 131 12.49 1.22 4.10
N ILE A 132 12.50 1.79 2.89
CA ILE A 132 13.31 2.99 2.60
C ILE A 132 12.53 4.30 2.62
N GLU A 133 11.20 4.27 2.48
CA GLU A 133 10.36 5.46 2.62
C GLU A 133 10.48 6.01 4.05
N LYS A 134 10.71 7.32 4.15
CA LYS A 134 10.85 8.03 5.43
C LYS A 134 9.81 9.12 5.59
N ASP A 135 9.09 9.45 4.53
CA ASP A 135 7.99 10.40 4.58
C ASP A 135 6.70 9.66 4.98
N THR A 136 6.37 9.76 6.28
CA THR A 136 5.20 9.12 6.90
C THR A 136 4.05 10.11 7.10
N ARG A 137 4.02 11.23 6.36
CA ARG A 137 2.92 12.19 6.45
C ARG A 137 1.62 11.52 6.03
N SER A 138 0.58 11.64 6.85
CA SER A 138 -0.77 11.15 6.56
C SER A 138 -1.55 12.16 5.73
N PHE A 139 -1.91 13.29 6.33
CA PHE A 139 -2.63 14.41 5.70
C PHE A 139 -1.75 15.65 5.60
N VAL A 140 -1.68 16.24 4.42
CA VAL A 140 -0.98 17.52 4.18
C VAL A 140 -2.03 18.60 3.96
N LYS A 141 -2.06 19.59 4.86
CA LYS A 141 -3.02 20.70 4.80
C LYS A 141 -2.97 21.37 3.41
N GLY A 142 -4.13 21.49 2.78
CA GLY A 142 -4.29 22.08 1.44
C GLY A 142 -3.89 21.17 0.28
N LYS A 143 -3.33 19.99 0.52
CA LYS A 143 -2.93 19.02 -0.53
C LYS A 143 -3.57 17.63 -0.37
N GLY A 144 -4.23 17.36 0.76
CA GLY A 144 -4.95 16.11 1.02
C GLY A 144 -4.06 14.98 1.51
N TRP A 145 -4.48 13.74 1.23
CA TRP A 145 -3.83 12.54 1.74
C TRP A 145 -2.51 12.24 1.02
N ALA A 146 -1.43 12.14 1.78
CA ALA A 146 -0.13 11.70 1.31
C ALA A 146 0.02 10.18 1.47
N HIS A 147 -0.28 9.57 2.62
CA HIS A 147 -0.56 8.12 2.79
C HIS A 147 0.39 7.11 2.12
N CYS A 148 1.67 7.41 1.93
CA CYS A 148 2.57 6.53 1.19
C CYS A 148 2.70 5.13 1.83
N ILE A 149 2.87 5.07 3.16
CA ILE A 149 2.96 3.81 3.90
C ILE A 149 1.61 3.09 3.91
N ALA A 150 0.50 3.80 4.12
CA ALA A 150 -0.84 3.24 4.10
C ALA A 150 -1.17 2.59 2.74
N HIS A 151 -0.92 3.27 1.62
CA HIS A 151 -1.11 2.68 0.29
C HIS A 151 -0.12 1.56 -0.02
N THR A 152 1.10 1.61 0.55
CA THR A 152 2.04 0.48 0.47
C THR A 152 1.50 -0.75 1.20
N ALA A 153 0.83 -0.56 2.34
CA ALA A 153 0.16 -1.64 3.04
C ALA A 153 -0.97 -2.25 2.21
N ASP A 154 -1.81 -1.42 1.58
CA ASP A 154 -2.90 -1.88 0.71
C ASP A 154 -2.36 -2.70 -0.48
N ALA A 155 -1.27 -2.25 -1.11
CA ALA A 155 -0.64 -2.98 -2.22
C ALA A 155 0.02 -4.29 -1.76
N LEU A 156 0.65 -4.30 -0.58
CA LEU A 156 1.23 -5.52 -0.01
C LEU A 156 0.15 -6.53 0.40
N ASP A 157 -1.00 -6.09 0.87
CA ASP A 157 -2.13 -6.97 1.19
C ASP A 157 -2.64 -7.68 -0.07
N GLU A 158 -2.87 -6.92 -1.14
CA GLU A 158 -3.25 -7.46 -2.46
C GLU A 158 -2.18 -8.38 -3.07
N LEU A 159 -0.91 -8.12 -2.76
CA LEU A 159 0.20 -8.96 -3.16
C LEU A 159 0.15 -10.33 -2.48
N VAL A 160 -0.29 -10.43 -1.22
CA VAL A 160 -0.38 -11.72 -0.51
C VAL A 160 -1.37 -12.67 -1.20
N TYR A 161 -2.37 -12.18 -1.93
CA TYR A 161 -3.29 -13.03 -2.70
C TYR A 161 -2.67 -13.66 -3.95
N GLN A 162 -1.54 -13.13 -4.44
CA GLN A 162 -0.98 -13.60 -5.71
C GLN A 162 -0.38 -15.02 -5.57
N ILE A 163 -0.57 -15.84 -6.61
CA ILE A 163 -0.23 -17.27 -6.61
C ILE A 163 1.27 -17.50 -6.36
N SER A 164 2.13 -16.67 -6.96
CA SER A 164 3.59 -16.82 -6.84
C SER A 164 4.17 -16.33 -5.52
N ILE A 165 3.38 -15.67 -4.68
CA ILE A 165 3.81 -15.19 -3.36
C ILE A 165 3.58 -16.31 -2.34
N ARG A 166 4.63 -16.80 -1.70
CA ARG A 166 4.56 -17.93 -0.77
C ARG A 166 4.92 -17.49 0.65
N ASN A 167 4.93 -18.44 1.57
CA ASN A 167 5.20 -18.21 2.99
C ASN A 167 6.56 -17.52 3.21
N LYS A 168 7.55 -17.79 2.35
CA LYS A 168 8.87 -17.14 2.40
C LYS A 168 8.78 -15.63 2.17
N GLU A 169 8.08 -15.21 1.12
CA GLU A 169 7.92 -13.80 0.77
C GLU A 169 7.11 -13.07 1.85
N VAL A 170 6.05 -13.69 2.38
CA VAL A 170 5.25 -13.14 3.49
C VAL A 170 6.10 -12.90 4.75
N LYS A 171 6.98 -13.85 5.11
CA LYS A 171 7.91 -13.67 6.25
C LYS A 171 8.90 -12.51 6.03
N ILE A 172 9.30 -12.24 4.79
CA ILE A 172 10.14 -11.08 4.48
C ILE A 172 9.34 -9.79 4.62
N ILE A 173 8.06 -9.78 4.23
CA ILE A 173 7.16 -8.64 4.47
C ILE A 173 7.02 -8.39 5.99
N MET A 174 6.84 -9.42 6.82
CA MET A 174 6.81 -9.29 8.28
C MET A 174 8.09 -8.62 8.82
N ASN A 175 9.27 -9.00 8.31
CA ASN A 175 10.53 -8.37 8.70
C ASN A 175 10.63 -6.91 8.22
N ALA A 176 10.08 -6.58 7.06
CA ALA A 176 10.02 -5.21 6.57
C ALA A 176 9.09 -4.34 7.44
N ILE A 177 7.94 -4.87 7.88
CA ILE A 177 7.06 -4.22 8.86
C ILE A 177 7.84 -3.95 10.15
N THR A 178 8.54 -4.97 10.69
CA THR A 178 9.36 -4.79 11.89
C THR A 178 10.43 -3.72 11.72
N SER A 179 11.12 -3.72 10.59
CA SER A 179 12.17 -2.74 10.28
C SER A 179 11.62 -1.33 10.14
N PHE A 180 10.46 -1.18 9.50
CA PHE A 180 9.74 0.10 9.36
C PHE A 180 9.41 0.68 10.74
N TYR A 181 8.72 -0.07 11.59
CA TYR A 181 8.31 0.42 12.90
C TYR A 181 9.48 0.71 13.84
N LYS A 182 10.51 -0.16 13.89
CA LYS A 182 11.71 0.08 14.71
C LYS A 182 12.52 1.27 14.21
N GLY A 183 12.56 1.50 12.90
CA GLY A 183 13.30 2.61 12.28
C GLY A 183 12.52 3.93 12.27
N ASN A 184 11.21 3.91 12.49
CA ASN A 184 10.36 5.09 12.41
C ASN A 184 10.38 5.89 13.72
N LYS A 185 10.77 7.16 13.61
CA LYS A 185 10.87 8.11 14.73
C LYS A 185 9.80 9.20 14.68
N VAL A 186 8.76 9.01 13.85
CA VAL A 186 7.64 9.93 13.71
C VAL A 186 6.35 9.22 14.16
N MET A 187 5.49 9.94 14.89
CA MET A 187 4.20 9.41 15.30
C MET A 187 3.34 9.11 14.07
N LEU A 188 2.80 7.90 13.99
CA LEU A 188 1.94 7.47 12.87
C LEU A 188 0.49 7.88 13.12
N THR A 189 -0.18 8.35 12.07
CA THR A 189 -1.53 8.96 12.18
C THR A 189 -2.41 8.66 10.95
N GLY A 190 -1.93 7.82 10.02
CA GLY A 190 -2.60 7.49 8.77
C GLY A 190 -3.12 6.05 8.72
N GLU A 191 -3.48 5.50 9.88
CA GLU A 191 -3.97 4.12 10.02
C GLU A 191 -2.97 3.06 9.52
N GLU A 192 -1.67 3.35 9.60
CA GLU A 192 -0.63 2.41 9.16
C GLU A 192 -0.68 1.11 9.96
N ASP A 193 -1.03 1.18 11.24
CA ASP A 193 -1.25 0.02 12.11
C ASP A 193 -2.42 -0.86 11.65
N GLU A 194 -3.54 -0.24 11.31
CA GLU A 194 -4.72 -0.92 10.80
C GLU A 194 -4.41 -1.61 9.47
N ARG A 195 -3.81 -0.91 8.50
CA ARG A 195 -3.59 -1.46 7.16
C ARG A 195 -2.44 -2.47 7.11
N LEU A 196 -1.32 -2.23 7.80
CA LEU A 196 -0.21 -3.19 7.84
C LEU A 196 -0.60 -4.47 8.60
N SER A 197 -1.47 -4.38 9.61
CA SER A 197 -1.95 -5.57 10.32
C SER A 197 -2.88 -6.44 9.45
N THR A 198 -3.61 -5.84 8.50
CA THR A 198 -4.46 -6.58 7.56
C THR A 198 -3.66 -7.57 6.72
N ILE A 199 -2.42 -7.24 6.32
CA ILE A 199 -1.51 -8.16 5.60
C ILE A 199 -1.34 -9.48 6.38
N ILE A 200 -1.21 -9.40 7.70
CA ILE A 200 -1.04 -10.55 8.57
C ILE A 200 -2.33 -11.36 8.66
N ILE A 201 -3.47 -10.69 8.76
CA ILE A 201 -4.79 -11.34 8.75
C ILE A 201 -5.02 -12.07 7.43
N THR A 202 -4.76 -11.42 6.30
CA THR A 202 -4.83 -12.02 4.97
C THR A 202 -3.91 -13.24 4.87
N ALA A 203 -2.65 -13.13 5.30
CA ALA A 203 -1.72 -14.24 5.26
C ALA A 203 -2.15 -15.45 6.13
N LEU A 204 -2.76 -15.21 7.30
CA LEU A 204 -3.35 -16.26 8.13
C LEU A 204 -4.55 -16.92 7.44
N SER A 205 -5.45 -16.13 6.86
CA SER A 205 -6.64 -16.63 6.15
C SER A 205 -6.26 -17.51 4.95
N LEU A 206 -5.17 -17.17 4.26
CA LEU A 206 -4.61 -17.92 3.13
C LEU A 206 -3.65 -19.03 3.56
N GLN A 207 -3.51 -19.30 4.86
CA GLN A 207 -2.62 -20.32 5.43
C GLN A 207 -1.13 -20.17 5.03
N LYS A 208 -0.72 -18.94 4.67
CA LYS A 208 0.69 -18.60 4.39
C LYS A 208 1.48 -18.35 5.68
N LEU A 209 0.77 -18.17 6.79
CA LEU A 209 1.29 -18.11 8.16
C LEU A 209 0.42 -18.94 9.10
N THR A 210 1.02 -19.37 10.20
CA THR A 210 0.32 -19.93 11.36
C THR A 210 0.21 -18.90 12.47
N TYR A 211 -0.80 -19.02 13.34
CA TYR A 211 -0.92 -18.16 14.52
C TYR A 211 0.31 -18.25 15.44
N THR A 212 0.92 -19.43 15.57
CA THR A 212 2.15 -19.62 16.33
C THR A 212 3.32 -18.79 15.78
N GLU A 213 3.46 -18.70 14.45
CA GLU A 213 4.47 -17.84 13.82
C GLU A 213 4.20 -16.36 14.09
N VAL A 214 2.94 -15.92 13.97
CA VAL A 214 2.55 -14.53 14.26
C VAL A 214 2.78 -14.17 15.72
N LYS A 215 2.43 -15.05 16.66
CA LYS A 215 2.68 -14.85 18.10
C LYS A 215 4.17 -14.71 18.40
N LYS A 216 4.99 -15.63 17.89
CA LYS A 216 6.46 -15.57 18.05
C LYS A 216 7.05 -14.29 17.47
N TRP A 217 6.56 -13.88 16.29
CA TRP A 217 6.97 -12.64 15.67
C TRP A 217 6.58 -11.41 16.49
N LEU A 218 5.35 -11.31 17.01
CA LEU A 218 4.94 -10.19 17.86
C LEU A 218 5.77 -10.10 19.16
N ILE A 219 6.13 -11.24 19.75
CA ILE A 219 7.03 -11.27 20.91
C ILE A 219 8.40 -10.71 20.53
N SER A 220 9.02 -11.19 19.45
CA SER A 220 10.33 -10.68 19.00
C SER A 220 10.29 -9.24 18.47
N PHE A 221 9.12 -8.77 18.02
CA PHE A 221 8.90 -7.38 17.63
C PHE A 221 9.13 -6.44 18.83
N SER A 222 8.74 -6.88 20.03
CA SER A 222 8.93 -6.12 21.26
C SER A 222 10.36 -6.14 21.82
N GLU A 223 11.21 -7.03 21.31
CA GLU A 223 12.62 -7.13 21.72
C GLU A 223 13.49 -6.12 20.97
N ASN A 224 14.48 -5.54 21.64
CA ASN A 224 15.47 -4.64 21.01
C ASN A 224 14.84 -3.44 20.28
N ILE A 225 13.73 -2.89 20.80
CA ILE A 225 13.18 -1.62 20.29
C ILE A 225 14.19 -0.51 20.61
N PRO A 226 14.52 0.39 19.66
CA PRO A 226 15.39 1.51 19.96
C PRO A 226 14.87 2.37 21.10
N ILE A 227 15.68 2.52 22.14
CA ILE A 227 15.41 3.43 23.27
C ILE A 227 15.79 4.84 22.82
N ILE A 228 14.79 5.60 22.38
CA ILE A 228 14.94 7.00 22.01
C ILE A 228 13.91 7.84 22.80
N ASN A 229 14.22 9.10 23.10
CA ASN A 229 13.29 10.00 23.78
C ASN A 229 12.83 11.10 22.81
N PRO A 230 11.51 11.27 22.56
CA PRO A 230 10.40 10.43 23.02
C PRO A 230 10.44 9.01 22.43
N GLU A 231 9.89 8.02 23.14
CA GLU A 231 9.88 6.58 22.76
C GLU A 231 8.92 6.27 21.59
N ILE A 232 8.95 7.06 20.51
CA ILE A 232 8.03 6.96 19.37
C ILE A 232 7.98 5.54 18.76
N PRO A 233 9.10 4.84 18.52
CA PRO A 233 9.07 3.46 18.03
C PRO A 233 8.28 2.53 18.95
N VAL A 234 8.45 2.66 20.27
CA VAL A 234 7.70 1.85 21.26
C VAL A 234 6.21 2.13 21.14
N ILE A 235 5.81 3.40 21.07
CA ILE A 235 4.41 3.81 20.97
C ILE A 235 3.77 3.23 19.70
N ASN A 236 4.41 3.42 18.55
CA ASN A 236 3.92 2.92 17.26
C ASN A 236 3.83 1.38 17.23
N ILE A 237 4.84 0.66 17.75
CA ILE A 237 4.83 -0.81 17.82
C ILE A 237 3.73 -1.28 18.77
N LYS A 238 3.51 -0.58 19.89
CA LYS A 238 2.45 -0.93 20.85
C LYS A 238 1.09 -0.79 20.18
N GLN A 239 0.85 0.30 19.46
CA GLN A 239 -0.38 0.52 18.72
C GLN A 239 -0.60 -0.58 17.67
N PHE A 240 0.40 -0.86 16.82
CA PHE A 240 0.34 -1.98 15.85
C PHE A 240 0.01 -3.33 16.51
N THR A 241 0.68 -3.64 17.62
CA THR A 241 0.48 -4.89 18.36
C THR A 241 -0.93 -4.98 18.92
N GLN A 242 -1.47 -3.91 19.50
CA GLN A 242 -2.84 -3.85 20.01
C GLN A 242 -3.84 -4.06 18.88
N THR A 243 -3.70 -3.33 17.77
CA THR A 243 -4.58 -3.43 16.60
C THR A 243 -4.61 -4.85 16.04
N LEU A 244 -3.46 -5.48 15.82
CA LEU A 244 -3.41 -6.87 15.32
C LEU A 244 -4.02 -7.87 16.31
N LEU A 245 -3.75 -7.73 17.61
CA LEU A 245 -4.31 -8.64 18.62
C LEU A 245 -5.82 -8.51 18.77
N ILE A 246 -6.36 -7.29 18.65
CA ILE A 246 -7.82 -7.05 18.63
C ILE A 246 -8.44 -7.73 17.41
N LYS A 247 -7.86 -7.55 16.22
CA LYS A 247 -8.33 -8.23 15.00
C LYS A 247 -8.34 -9.75 15.16
N LEU A 248 -7.25 -10.32 15.69
CA LEU A 248 -7.16 -11.76 15.93
C LEU A 248 -8.21 -12.24 16.95
N ALA A 249 -8.44 -11.48 18.03
CA ALA A 249 -9.48 -11.82 19.00
C ALA A 249 -10.89 -11.80 18.36
N ILE A 250 -11.19 -10.80 17.53
CA ILE A 250 -12.46 -10.71 16.78
C ILE A 250 -12.64 -11.91 15.85
N LEU A 251 -11.56 -12.39 15.23
CA LEU A 251 -11.56 -13.58 14.36
C LEU A 251 -11.56 -14.91 15.14
N GLY A 252 -11.63 -14.88 16.47
CA GLY A 252 -11.77 -16.09 17.30
C GLY A 252 -10.47 -16.78 17.70
N TYR A 253 -9.30 -16.15 17.51
CA TYR A 253 -8.04 -16.69 18.02
C TYR A 253 -7.96 -16.55 19.56
N ASP A 254 -7.42 -17.57 20.25
CA ASP A 254 -7.16 -17.51 21.70
C ASP A 254 -6.00 -16.56 22.01
N ILE A 255 -6.34 -15.31 22.34
CA ILE A 255 -5.38 -14.25 22.67
C ILE A 255 -5.25 -14.12 24.19
N LYS A 256 -4.11 -14.56 24.71
CA LYS A 256 -3.68 -14.26 26.08
C LYS A 256 -2.82 -12.99 26.06
N PHE A 257 -3.44 -11.83 26.26
CA PHE A 257 -2.75 -10.52 26.19
C PHE A 257 -1.50 -10.43 27.09
N LYS A 258 -1.48 -11.13 28.23
CA LYS A 258 -0.33 -11.24 29.13
C LYS A 258 0.91 -11.90 28.52
N ASP A 259 0.76 -12.63 27.41
CA ASP A 259 1.87 -13.29 26.72
C ASP A 259 2.68 -12.31 25.84
N PHE A 260 2.26 -11.05 25.73
CA PHE A 260 2.89 -10.03 24.89
C PHE A 260 3.54 -8.93 25.75
N PRO A 261 4.88 -8.96 25.96
CA PRO A 261 5.57 -8.09 26.92
C PRO A 261 5.33 -6.60 26.75
N LEU A 262 5.14 -6.15 25.50
CA LEU A 262 4.89 -4.74 25.19
C LEU A 262 3.59 -4.19 25.79
N LEU A 263 2.58 -5.06 25.98
CA LEU A 263 1.30 -4.67 26.55
C LEU A 263 1.32 -4.62 28.07
N THR A 264 2.19 -5.41 28.69
CA THR A 264 2.33 -5.51 30.15
C THR A 264 3.47 -4.63 30.69
N ARG A 265 4.19 -3.88 29.85
CA ARG A 265 5.37 -3.07 30.25
C ARG A 265 5.12 -2.10 31.41
N TYR A 266 3.87 -1.66 31.62
CA TYR A 266 3.49 -0.66 32.63
C TYR A 266 2.41 -1.15 33.61
N LEU A 267 2.13 -2.46 33.64
CA LEU A 267 1.25 -3.09 34.65
C LEU A 267 2.11 -3.66 35.77
#